data_AF-A0A3L7CG17-F1
#
_entry.id   AF-A0A3L7CG17-F1
#
_cell.length_a   1.000
_cell.length_b   1.000
_cell.length_c   1.000
_cell.angle_alpha   90.00
_cell.angle_beta   90.00
_cell.angle_gamma   90.00
#
_symmetry.space_group_name_H-M   'P 1'
#
loop_
_entity.id
_entity.type
_entity.pdbx_description
1 polymer ?
#
loop_
_entity_poly.entity_id
_entity_poly.type
_entity_poly.pdbx_seq_one_letter_code
_entity_poly.pdbx_strand_id
1 'polypeptide(L)'
;MEFKVLGPLEAISRGVAQTPSAPKIRQLLALLVLRVNQIVSLDTVMEELWGTQPPRSAVTTAQTYIYQLRKIFVRELGPSGGDLIETSAPGYLLRVDESRRSTSPG
;
A
#
# COMPACT_ATOMS: atom_id res chain seq x y z
N MET A 1 -11.68 1.78 -5.49
CA MET A 1 -11.10 1.03 -4.37
C MET A 1 -11.19 1.92 -3.16
N GLU A 2 -11.69 1.39 -2.06
CA GLU A 2 -11.84 2.08 -0.78
C GLU A 2 -10.95 1.38 0.25
N PHE A 3 -10.33 2.14 1.14
CA PHE A 3 -9.53 1.61 2.23
C PHE A 3 -10.16 1.97 3.57
N LYS A 4 -10.47 0.96 4.40
CA LYS A 4 -10.97 1.15 5.76
C LYS A 4 -9.88 0.81 6.77
N VAL A 5 -9.62 1.74 7.68
CA VAL A 5 -8.55 1.66 8.69
C VAL A 5 -9.11 1.75 10.12
N LEU A 6 -10.42 1.98 10.29
CA LEU A 6 -11.13 1.95 11.57
C LEU A 6 -11.47 0.49 11.96
N GLY A 7 -10.45 -0.37 12.01
CA GLY A 7 -10.57 -1.82 12.13
C GLY A 7 -9.40 -2.55 11.47
N PRO A 8 -9.47 -3.88 11.27
CA PRO A 8 -8.51 -4.58 10.42
C PRO A 8 -8.47 -3.91 9.04
N LEU A 9 -7.28 -3.72 8.46
CA LEU A 9 -7.14 -3.07 7.16
C LEU A 9 -7.99 -3.79 6.10
N GLU A 10 -8.99 -3.11 5.58
CA GLU A 10 -9.83 -3.61 4.51
C GLU A 10 -9.63 -2.80 3.23
N ALA A 11 -9.20 -3.47 2.17
CA ALA A 11 -9.15 -2.90 0.83
C ALA A 11 -10.35 -3.44 0.06
N ILE A 12 -11.36 -2.61 -0.21
CA ILE A 12 -12.59 -3.03 -0.87
C ILE A 12 -12.57 -2.52 -2.32
N SER A 13 -12.81 -3.43 -3.26
CA SER A 13 -12.93 -3.12 -4.68
C SER A 13 -14.16 -3.81 -5.24
N ARG A 14 -15.03 -3.05 -5.92
CA ARG A 14 -16.28 -3.55 -6.52
C ARG A 14 -17.16 -4.34 -5.53
N GLY A 15 -17.17 -3.93 -4.26
CA GLY A 15 -17.91 -4.59 -3.18
C GLY A 15 -17.27 -5.87 -2.62
N VAL A 16 -16.07 -6.23 -3.07
CA VAL A 16 -15.34 -7.44 -2.62
C VAL A 16 -14.09 -7.04 -1.84
N ALA A 17 -13.80 -7.75 -0.75
CA ALA A 17 -12.56 -7.60 -0.01
C ALA A 17 -11.36 -8.12 -0.83
N GLN A 18 -10.41 -7.23 -1.09
CA GLN A 18 -9.17 -7.46 -1.83
C GLN A 18 -7.94 -7.24 -0.95
N THR A 19 -8.11 -7.26 0.38
CA THR A 19 -7.01 -7.15 1.33
C THR A 19 -5.99 -8.26 1.09
N PRO A 20 -4.68 -7.93 1.00
CA PRO A 20 -3.65 -8.95 0.90
C PRO A 20 -3.69 -9.94 2.08
N SER A 21 -3.72 -11.24 1.78
CA SER A 21 -3.70 -12.30 2.79
C SER A 21 -2.38 -12.32 3.56
N ALA A 22 -1.26 -12.08 2.85
CA ALA A 22 0.07 -12.11 3.44
C ALA A 22 0.25 -10.94 4.45
N PRO A 23 0.62 -11.21 5.71
CA PRO A 23 0.69 -10.19 6.76
C PRO A 23 1.60 -9.00 6.42
N LYS A 24 2.78 -9.25 5.84
CA LYS A 24 3.73 -8.18 5.49
C LYS A 24 3.27 -7.29 4.34
N ILE A 25 2.60 -7.87 3.34
CA ILE A 25 2.01 -7.08 2.24
C ILE A 25 0.86 -6.21 2.77
N ARG A 26 0.02 -6.77 3.64
CA ARG A 26 -1.07 -6.04 4.29
C ARG A 26 -0.53 -4.91 5.17
N GLN A 27 0.53 -5.17 5.94
CA GLN A 27 1.19 -4.16 6.77
C GLN A 27 1.77 -3.03 5.91
N LEU A 28 2.46 -3.36 4.81
CA LEU A 28 2.95 -2.37 3.85
C LEU A 28 1.81 -1.52 3.25
N LEU A 29 0.70 -2.17 2.89
CA LEU A 29 -0.47 -1.45 2.39
C LEU A 29 -1.05 -0.50 3.45
N ALA A 30 -1.15 -0.93 4.71
CA ALA A 30 -1.59 -0.06 5.81
C ALA A 30 -0.69 1.16 5.95
N LEU A 31 0.64 0.97 5.95
CA LEU A 31 1.60 2.07 6.03
C LEU A 31 1.40 3.10 4.90
N LEU A 32 1.25 2.62 3.67
CA LEU A 32 1.03 3.47 2.50
C LEU A 32 -0.32 4.20 2.54
N VAL A 33 -1.37 3.54 3.02
CA VAL A 33 -2.71 4.14 3.17
C VAL A 33 -2.73 5.20 4.28
N LEU A 34 -2.07 4.94 5.42
CA LEU A 34 -1.92 5.90 6.51
C LEU A 34 -1.14 7.15 6.08
N ARG A 35 -0.23 6.99 5.11
CA ARG A 35 0.61 8.04 4.52
C ARG A 35 0.20 8.37 3.08
N VAL A 36 -1.09 8.28 2.77
CA VAL A 36 -1.59 8.58 1.42
C VAL A 36 -1.17 9.98 0.96
N ASN A 37 -0.76 10.10 -0.29
CA ASN A 37 -0.20 11.32 -0.89
C ASN A 37 1.08 11.84 -0.20
N GLN A 38 1.76 11.01 0.61
CA GLN A 38 3.07 11.31 1.21
C GLN A 38 4.10 10.26 0.81
N ILE A 39 5.36 10.69 0.66
CA ILE A 39 6.47 9.77 0.38
C ILE A 39 6.79 9.00 1.66
N VAL A 40 6.79 7.68 1.56
CA VAL A 40 7.27 6.76 2.59
C VAL A 40 8.65 6.28 2.17
N SER A 41 9.70 6.62 2.93
CA SER A 41 11.07 6.22 2.62
C SER A 41 11.25 4.70 2.71
N LEU A 42 12.23 4.17 1.98
CA LEU A 42 12.57 2.74 2.10
C LEU A 42 12.96 2.38 3.55
N ASP A 43 13.63 3.28 4.27
CA ASP A 43 13.97 3.06 5.69
C ASP A 43 12.72 2.94 6.56
N THR A 44 11.72 3.80 6.36
CA THR A 44 10.43 3.70 7.06
C THR A 44 9.71 2.40 6.73
N VAL A 45 9.74 1.97 5.46
CA VAL A 45 9.19 0.67 5.05
C VAL A 45 9.92 -0.47 5.77
N MET A 46 11.25 -0.40 5.86
CA MET A 46 12.04 -1.45 6.52
C MET A 46 11.78 -1.49 8.03
N GLU A 47 11.73 -0.34 8.68
CA GLU A 47 11.43 -0.21 10.10
C GLU A 47 10.03 -0.73 10.43
N GLU A 48 9.02 -0.38 9.63
CA GLU A 48 7.66 -0.89 9.82
C GLU A 48 7.60 -2.42 9.62
N LEU A 49 8.23 -2.93 8.56
CA LEU A 49 8.13 -4.35 8.21
C LEU A 49 9.03 -5.26 9.04
N TRP A 50 10.16 -4.81 9.55
CA TRP A 50 11.11 -5.68 10.26
C TRP A 50 11.65 -5.10 11.57
N GLY A 51 11.31 -3.86 11.90
CA GLY A 51 11.81 -3.18 13.09
C GLY A 51 13.34 -3.13 13.09
N THR A 52 13.93 -3.57 14.20
CA THR A 52 15.39 -3.56 14.43
C THR A 52 16.15 -4.71 13.78
N GLN A 53 15.46 -5.68 13.16
CA GLN A 53 16.07 -6.89 12.61
C GLN A 53 15.69 -7.14 11.14
N PRO A 54 16.03 -6.22 10.21
CA PRO A 54 15.81 -6.45 8.79
C PRO A 54 16.71 -7.58 8.26
N PRO A 55 16.18 -8.50 7.44
CA PRO A 55 17.03 -9.47 6.75
C PRO A 55 17.94 -8.76 5.74
N ARG A 56 19.04 -9.41 5.34
CA ARG A 56 19.93 -8.89 4.28
C ARG A 56 19.20 -8.60 2.96
N SER A 57 18.10 -9.30 2.71
CA SER A 57 17.23 -9.15 1.54
C SER A 57 16.03 -8.22 1.77
N ALA A 58 16.01 -7.40 2.82
CA ALA A 58 14.87 -6.53 3.16
C ALA A 58 14.46 -5.65 1.97
N VAL A 59 15.42 -4.99 1.33
CA VAL A 59 15.18 -4.09 0.18
C VAL A 59 14.53 -4.83 -0.99
N THR A 60 15.08 -5.96 -1.41
CA THR A 60 14.54 -6.75 -2.54
C THR A 60 13.17 -7.36 -2.19
N THR A 61 12.97 -7.73 -0.92
CA THR A 61 11.70 -8.24 -0.42
C THR A 61 10.63 -7.14 -0.40
N ALA A 62 10.97 -5.93 0.04
CA ALA A 62 10.07 -4.77 0.03
C ALA A 62 9.65 -4.41 -1.40
N GLN A 63 10.60 -4.39 -2.35
CA GLN A 63 10.31 -4.19 -3.77
C GLN A 63 9.34 -5.25 -4.32
N THR A 64 9.50 -6.51 -3.90
CA THR A 64 8.58 -7.60 -4.27
C THR A 64 7.18 -7.38 -3.71
N TYR A 65 7.06 -6.91 -2.48
CA TYR A 65 5.76 -6.58 -1.88
C TYR A 65 5.09 -5.39 -2.59
N ILE A 66 5.85 -4.34 -2.94
CA ILE A 66 5.34 -3.23 -3.76
C ILE A 66 4.85 -3.72 -5.12
N TYR A 67 5.60 -4.59 -5.77
CA TYR A 67 5.20 -5.20 -7.05
C TYR A 67 3.89 -5.99 -6.90
N GLN A 68 3.74 -6.78 -5.84
CA GLN A 68 2.51 -7.53 -5.56
C GLN A 68 1.32 -6.61 -5.30
N LEU A 69 1.51 -5.50 -4.57
CA LEU A 69 0.48 -4.49 -4.37
C LEU A 69 0.06 -3.83 -5.69
N ARG A 70 1.02 -3.44 -6.54
CA ARG A 70 0.73 -2.90 -7.88
C ARG A 70 -0.09 -3.88 -8.70
N LYS A 71 0.25 -5.18 -8.69
CA LYS A 71 -0.54 -6.20 -9.38
C LYS A 71 -1.98 -6.29 -8.88
N ILE A 72 -2.20 -6.18 -7.57
CA ILE A 72 -3.54 -6.15 -7.00
C ILE A 72 -4.29 -4.93 -7.53
N PHE A 73 -3.67 -3.74 -7.48
CA PHE A 73 -4.32 -2.52 -7.97
C PHE A 73 -4.61 -2.57 -9.47
N VAL A 74 -3.70 -3.09 -10.28
CA VAL A 74 -3.93 -3.29 -11.72
C VAL A 74 -5.11 -4.22 -11.98
N ARG A 75 -5.21 -5.33 -11.23
CA ARG A 75 -6.32 -6.27 -11.36
C ARG A 75 -7.67 -5.62 -11.04
N GLU A 76 -7.69 -4.78 -10.01
CA GLU A 76 -8.92 -4.19 -9.49
C GLU A 76 -9.38 -2.93 -10.24
N LEU A 77 -8.44 -2.08 -10.62
CA LEU A 77 -8.67 -0.75 -11.18
C LEU A 77 -8.31 -0.64 -12.66
N GLY A 78 -7.82 -1.72 -13.26
CA GLY A 78 -7.32 -1.73 -14.63
C GLY A 78 -5.87 -1.25 -14.73
N PRO A 79 -5.32 -1.08 -15.95
CA PRO A 79 -3.91 -0.78 -16.17
C PRO A 79 -3.35 0.39 -15.33
N SER A 80 -4.14 1.46 -15.17
CA SER A 80 -3.76 2.64 -14.38
C SER A 80 -3.71 2.41 -12.85
N GLY A 81 -4.18 1.26 -12.36
CA GLY A 81 -4.08 0.92 -10.94
C GLY A 81 -2.64 0.75 -10.46
N GLY A 82 -1.73 0.34 -11.35
CA GLY A 82 -0.31 0.21 -11.01
C GLY A 82 0.35 1.55 -10.71
N ASP A 83 -0.18 2.63 -11.30
CA ASP A 83 0.34 3.99 -11.17
C ASP A 83 -0.02 4.62 -9.83
N LEU A 84 -0.94 4.02 -9.06
CA LEU A 84 -1.26 4.47 -7.71
C LEU A 84 -0.06 4.35 -6.77
N ILE A 85 0.83 3.38 -6.96
CA ILE A 85 2.07 3.28 -6.18
C ILE A 85 3.21 3.75 -7.06
N GLU A 86 3.66 4.98 -6.85
CA GLU A 86 4.82 5.55 -7.52
C GLU A 86 6.10 5.18 -6.77
N THR A 87 7.14 4.82 -7.51
CA THR A 87 8.50 4.77 -6.96
C THR A 87 9.08 6.18 -7.09
N SER A 88 9.32 6.84 -5.96
CA SER A 88 9.87 8.20 -5.94
C SER A 88 10.95 8.26 -4.88
N ALA A 89 12.21 8.46 -5.30
CA ALA A 89 13.34 8.48 -4.38
C ALA A 89 13.12 9.51 -3.26
N PRO A 90 13.32 9.14 -1.97
CA PRO A 90 13.98 7.94 -1.47
C PRO A 90 13.06 6.74 -1.12
N GLY A 91 11.86 6.63 -1.68
CA GLY A 91 10.96 5.51 -1.40
C GLY A 91 9.73 5.38 -2.31
N TYR A 92 8.55 5.28 -1.69
CA TYR A 92 7.29 4.98 -2.38
C TYR A 92 6.20 5.96 -1.99
N LEU A 93 5.32 6.27 -2.94
CA LEU A 93 4.19 7.16 -2.76
C LEU A 93 2.92 6.44 -3.19
N LEU A 94 1.93 6.37 -2.30
CA LEU A 94 0.57 5.98 -2.68
C LEU A 94 -0.20 7.24 -3.07
N ARG A 95 -0.40 7.45 -4.37
CA ARG A 95 -1.20 8.55 -4.90
C ARG A 95 -2.66 8.13 -4.97
N VAL A 96 -3.52 8.88 -4.29
CA VAL A 96 -4.97 8.74 -4.41
C VAL A 96 -5.53 10.13 -4.72
N ASP A 97 -6.18 10.26 -5.86
CA ASP A 97 -6.93 11.46 -6.22
C ASP A 97 -7.97 11.77 -5.14
N GLU A 98 -8.06 13.04 -4.74
CA GLU A 98 -8.99 13.53 -3.73
C GLU A 98 -10.47 13.27 -4.11
N SER A 99 -10.76 13.17 -5.41
CA SER A 99 -12.07 12.76 -5.96
C SER A 99 -12.48 11.32 -5.59
N ARG A 100 -11.56 10.49 -5.09
CA ARG A 100 -11.80 9.12 -4.62
C ARG A 100 -11.83 9.01 -3.10
N ARG A 101 -11.60 10.11 -2.38
CA ARG A 101 -11.72 10.19 -0.93
C ARG A 101 -13.20 10.34 -0.56
N SER A 102 -13.96 9.27 -0.71
CA SER A 102 -15.26 9.17 -0.04
C SER A 102 -15.01 8.92 1.45
N THR A 103 -14.45 9.91 2.15
CA THR A 103 -14.76 10.08 3.56
C THR A 103 -16.24 10.45 3.61
N SER A 104 -17.09 9.43 3.68
CA SER A 104 -18.48 9.63 4.05
C SER A 104 -18.48 10.32 5.42
N PRO A 105 -18.97 11.56 5.54
CA PRO A 105 -19.26 12.11 6.85
C PRO A 105 -20.43 11.28 7.40
N GLY A 106 -20.29 10.83 8.64
CA GLY A 106 -21.41 10.29 9.40
C GLY A 106 -22.40 11.39 9.77
#